data_AF-A0A3S9SHT5-F1
#
_entry.id   AF-A0A3S9SHT5-F1
#
_cell.length_a   1.000
_cell.length_b   1.000
_cell.length_c   1.000
_cell.angle_alpha   90.00
_cell.angle_beta   90.00
_cell.angle_gamma   90.00
#
_symmetry.space_group_name_H-M   'P 1'
#
loop_
_entity.id
_entity.type
_entity.pdbx_description
1 polymer ?
#
loop_
_entity_poly.entity_id
_entity_poly.type
_entity_poly.pdbx_seq_one_letter_code
_entity_poly.pdbx_strand_id
1 'polypeptide(L)'
;MKPAAAADGRPAAAAGAAGDNRPPRLTGGEQKTQRPLAGEQKIDWAAYQESEYFKTFVTNQRGKLIEIPLRKGREDGALIDYLTFTFRRESLIEYFKNRIIGDNEYIVVASEMLQKIFGYGLTKKMPGKGKFFYQGYYQVGPDNAPYGTLHYGGQRDTVLVDLTGTGCQAAKPGWEVRLYQFLQVAINARITRCDVAHDFFNGEYTPEQGISDHAKGLYDNHNIRPKIERRGTAWMNEDNTGKTLYIGRKGSSKLLRIYEKGKKFGDENSPWVRFEVEFRKHDCLIPIDILLYPGQYLTGAFPIGEQLFTTPASRIETKTQTVNLSFDQKEFHAKNQVGRFVRFLVDIGLPDKEIVKRLCGEQNKYPKGLDPSEYDCEAIKTYYLHDEGFKPLDIDQFKMTLDNYLLDDAYEDRLSNAHRVAEALVNQQDYEYFFIQERN
;
A
#
# COMPACT_ATOMS: atom_id res chain seq x y z
N MET A 1 -37.75 -39.71 28.66
CA MET A 1 -36.61 -39.97 27.75
C MET A 1 -36.00 -38.64 27.37
N LYS A 2 -34.72 -38.44 27.71
CA LYS A 2 -33.95 -37.18 27.59
C LYS A 2 -33.45 -36.94 26.16
N PRO A 3 -33.16 -35.69 25.75
CA PRO A 3 -32.44 -35.39 24.51
C PRO A 3 -30.93 -35.60 24.69
N ALA A 4 -30.24 -36.08 23.65
CA ALA A 4 -28.80 -36.28 23.63
C ALA A 4 -28.07 -35.03 23.11
N ALA A 5 -27.01 -34.67 23.83
CA ALA A 5 -26.24 -33.44 23.73
C ALA A 5 -25.19 -33.47 22.61
N ALA A 6 -24.86 -32.27 22.12
CA ALA A 6 -23.71 -31.98 21.26
C ALA A 6 -22.40 -32.18 22.03
N ALA A 7 -21.44 -32.88 21.42
CA ALA A 7 -20.09 -33.05 21.94
C ALA A 7 -19.16 -31.98 21.36
N ASP A 8 -18.73 -31.08 22.23
CA ASP A 8 -17.71 -30.06 22.00
C ASP A 8 -16.33 -30.72 22.04
N GLY A 9 -15.59 -30.68 20.93
CA GLY A 9 -14.24 -31.26 20.81
C GLY A 9 -13.16 -30.18 20.78
N ARG A 10 -12.85 -29.57 21.94
CA ARG A 10 -11.63 -28.77 22.10
C ARG A 10 -10.50 -29.66 22.64
N PRO A 11 -9.32 -29.73 22.00
CA PRO A 11 -8.17 -30.35 22.64
C PRO A 11 -7.65 -29.46 23.77
N ALA A 12 -7.46 -30.08 24.93
CA ALA A 12 -6.96 -29.48 26.16
C ALA A 12 -5.54 -28.92 25.97
N ALA A 13 -5.33 -27.66 26.32
CA ALA A 13 -4.00 -27.11 26.55
C ALA A 13 -3.45 -27.68 27.87
N ALA A 14 -2.30 -28.34 27.79
CA ALA A 14 -1.62 -28.90 28.95
C ALA A 14 -1.23 -27.78 29.93
N ALA A 15 -1.69 -27.92 31.17
CA ALA A 15 -1.22 -27.13 32.30
C ALA A 15 0.22 -27.52 32.66
N GLY A 16 1.12 -26.54 32.69
CA GLY A 16 2.46 -26.64 33.28
C GLY A 16 2.71 -25.41 34.12
N ALA A 17 2.76 -25.60 35.44
CA ALA A 17 2.85 -24.56 36.45
C ALA A 17 4.28 -24.00 36.65
N ALA A 18 4.30 -22.81 37.26
CA ALA A 18 5.33 -22.18 38.10
C ALA A 18 6.35 -21.21 37.45
N GLY A 19 6.17 -19.92 37.80
CA GLY A 19 7.21 -19.09 38.41
C GLY A 19 8.19 -18.36 37.49
N ASP A 20 7.75 -17.28 36.85
CA ASP A 20 8.57 -16.08 36.61
C ASP A 20 7.71 -15.01 35.93
N ASN A 21 7.92 -13.74 36.29
CA ASN A 21 7.23 -12.54 35.80
C ASN A 21 7.56 -12.24 34.31
N ARG A 22 7.34 -13.21 33.41
CA ARG A 22 7.66 -13.13 31.98
C ARG A 22 6.39 -12.79 31.20
N PRO A 23 6.45 -11.86 30.22
CA PRO A 23 5.32 -11.61 29.33
C PRO A 23 4.93 -12.90 28.58
N PRO A 24 3.64 -13.08 28.24
CA PRO A 24 3.13 -14.30 27.61
C PRO A 24 3.90 -14.61 26.31
N ARG A 25 4.28 -15.88 26.12
CA ARG A 25 4.95 -16.33 24.89
C ARG A 25 3.97 -16.28 23.72
N LEU A 26 4.13 -15.28 22.85
CA LEU A 26 3.41 -15.12 21.58
C LEU A 26 4.03 -15.98 20.47
N THR A 27 4.26 -17.27 20.72
CA THR A 27 4.76 -18.22 19.71
C THR A 27 3.58 -19.04 19.19
N GLY A 28 2.82 -18.48 18.26
CA GLY A 28 1.83 -19.23 17.48
C GLY A 28 2.53 -19.95 16.31
N GLY A 29 2.24 -21.23 16.11
CA GLY A 29 2.88 -22.07 15.10
C GLY A 29 2.78 -21.53 13.67
N GLU A 30 3.75 -21.90 12.84
CA GLU A 30 3.80 -21.60 11.42
C GLU A 30 2.54 -22.10 10.70
N GLN A 31 1.62 -21.19 10.39
CA GLN A 31 0.66 -21.45 9.32
C GLN A 31 1.38 -21.29 7.99
N LYS A 32 1.68 -22.43 7.36
CA LYS A 32 2.00 -22.47 5.93
C LYS A 32 0.91 -21.71 5.19
N THR A 33 1.27 -20.60 4.57
CA THR A 33 0.39 -19.87 3.66
C THR A 33 0.10 -20.81 2.50
N GLN A 34 -1.03 -21.52 2.56
CA GLN A 34 -1.55 -22.22 1.40
C GLN A 34 -1.83 -21.14 0.35
N ARG A 35 -1.15 -21.26 -0.80
CA ARG A 35 -1.51 -20.49 -1.99
C ARG A 35 -2.97 -20.83 -2.28
N PRO A 36 -3.86 -19.83 -2.50
CA PRO A 36 -5.16 -20.14 -3.05
C PRO A 36 -4.92 -20.88 -4.37
N LEU A 37 -5.38 -22.13 -4.44
CA LEU A 37 -5.57 -22.78 -5.72
C LEU A 37 -6.58 -21.90 -6.45
N ALA A 38 -6.13 -21.22 -7.51
CA ALA A 38 -7.05 -20.63 -8.46
C ALA A 38 -8.00 -21.75 -8.85
N GLY A 39 -9.30 -21.59 -8.54
CA GLY A 39 -10.32 -22.52 -9.00
C GLY A 39 -10.12 -22.76 -10.49
N GLU A 40 -10.35 -23.99 -10.93
CA GLU A 40 -10.27 -24.44 -12.32
C GLU A 40 -11.29 -23.69 -13.20
N GLN A 41 -11.14 -22.39 -13.38
CA GLN A 41 -11.75 -21.66 -14.47
C GLN A 41 -10.93 -22.00 -15.71
N LYS A 42 -11.60 -22.63 -16.67
CA LYS A 42 -11.02 -22.95 -17.97
C LYS A 42 -10.75 -21.63 -18.69
N ILE A 43 -9.52 -21.12 -18.58
CA ILE A 43 -9.09 -19.88 -19.23
C ILE A 43 -9.14 -20.12 -20.75
N ASP A 44 -9.97 -19.35 -21.45
CA ASP A 44 -9.99 -19.36 -22.91
C ASP A 44 -8.76 -18.62 -23.46
N TRP A 45 -7.67 -19.36 -23.64
CA TRP A 45 -6.40 -18.79 -24.08
C TRP A 45 -6.47 -18.07 -25.44
N ALA A 46 -7.44 -18.38 -26.30
CA ALA A 46 -7.60 -17.73 -27.61
C ALA A 46 -8.07 -16.28 -27.46
N ALA A 47 -9.00 -16.01 -26.53
CA ALA A 47 -9.48 -14.66 -26.22
C ALA A 47 -8.39 -13.71 -25.70
N TYR A 48 -7.25 -14.25 -25.24
CA TYR A 48 -6.15 -13.48 -24.69
C TYR A 48 -5.02 -13.16 -25.69
N GLN A 49 -5.06 -13.71 -26.92
CA GLN A 49 -4.00 -13.51 -27.91
C GLN A 49 -4.12 -12.19 -28.68
N GLU A 50 -5.33 -11.66 -28.79
CA GLU A 50 -5.58 -10.41 -29.51
C GLU A 50 -5.68 -9.24 -28.52
N SER A 51 -4.94 -8.18 -28.81
CA SER A 51 -5.08 -6.89 -28.12
C SER A 51 -5.38 -5.88 -29.21
N GLU A 52 -6.59 -5.34 -29.20
CA GLU A 52 -6.98 -4.30 -30.13
C GLU A 52 -6.28 -2.99 -29.74
N TYR A 53 -5.77 -2.29 -30.74
CA TYR A 53 -5.34 -0.91 -30.60
C TYR A 53 -6.40 -0.02 -31.24
N PHE A 54 -6.70 1.11 -30.60
CA PHE A 54 -7.51 2.15 -31.19
C PHE A 54 -6.71 3.45 -31.23
N LYS A 55 -7.11 4.32 -32.15
CA LYS A 55 -6.45 5.61 -32.35
C LYS A 55 -7.25 6.68 -31.64
N THR A 56 -6.59 7.42 -30.77
CA THR A 56 -7.11 8.68 -30.24
C THR A 56 -6.30 9.82 -30.83
N PHE A 57 -6.96 10.91 -31.16
CA PHE A 57 -6.33 12.11 -31.70
C PHE A 57 -6.33 13.20 -30.65
N VAL A 58 -5.20 13.88 -30.50
CA VAL A 58 -5.06 15.05 -29.64
C VAL A 58 -4.42 16.17 -30.44
N THR A 59 -4.81 17.42 -30.16
CA THR A 59 -4.25 18.58 -30.86
C THR A 59 -3.15 19.19 -30.02
N ASN A 60 -1.92 19.26 -30.52
CA ASN A 60 -0.85 19.91 -29.75
C ASN A 60 -1.00 21.44 -29.73
N GLN A 61 -0.20 22.11 -28.90
CA GLN A 61 -0.16 23.58 -28.78
C GLN A 61 0.07 24.34 -30.09
N ARG A 62 0.54 23.68 -31.16
CA ARG A 62 0.74 24.28 -32.50
C ARG A 62 -0.43 23.99 -33.45
N GLY A 63 -1.54 23.46 -32.96
CA GLY A 63 -2.70 23.09 -33.78
C GLY A 63 -2.51 21.83 -34.62
N LYS A 64 -1.43 21.05 -34.41
CA LYS A 64 -1.17 19.83 -35.17
C LYS A 64 -1.85 18.64 -34.50
N LEU A 65 -2.62 17.89 -35.28
CA LEU A 65 -3.20 16.62 -34.87
C LEU A 65 -2.09 15.58 -34.63
N ILE A 66 -2.04 15.02 -33.43
CA ILE A 66 -1.17 13.91 -33.04
C ILE A 66 -2.02 12.67 -32.89
N GLU A 67 -1.67 11.62 -33.63
CA GLU A 67 -2.26 10.30 -33.48
C GLU A 67 -1.56 9.56 -32.33
N ILE A 68 -2.34 9.11 -31.34
CA ILE A 68 -1.86 8.32 -30.22
C ILE A 68 -2.43 6.91 -30.34
N PRO A 69 -1.58 5.89 -30.55
CA PRO A 69 -2.03 4.50 -30.55
C PRO A 69 -2.25 4.06 -29.11
N LEU A 70 -3.51 3.84 -28.73
CA LEU A 70 -3.89 3.36 -27.42
C LEU A 70 -4.22 1.88 -27.47
N ARG A 71 -3.73 1.16 -26.46
CA ARG A 71 -4.14 -0.23 -26.27
C ARG A 71 -5.53 -0.23 -25.64
N LYS A 72 -6.46 -0.97 -26.24
CA LYS A 72 -7.77 -1.21 -25.65
C LYS A 72 -7.58 -2.09 -24.41
N GLY A 73 -8.11 -1.64 -23.28
CA GLY A 73 -8.15 -2.47 -22.07
C GLY A 73 -9.11 -3.65 -22.24
N ARG A 74 -9.08 -4.58 -21.28
CA ARG A 74 -9.97 -5.75 -21.26
C ARG A 74 -11.22 -5.48 -20.42
N GLU A 75 -12.29 -6.22 -20.71
CA GLU A 75 -13.61 -6.06 -20.09
C GLU A 75 -14.08 -4.60 -20.23
N ASP A 76 -14.17 -3.84 -19.14
CA ASP A 76 -14.52 -2.40 -19.14
C ASP A 76 -13.42 -1.47 -19.69
N GLY A 77 -12.52 -1.94 -20.56
CA GLY A 77 -11.46 -1.09 -21.10
C GLY A 77 -10.36 -0.72 -20.09
N ALA A 78 -10.26 -1.45 -18.97
CA ALA A 78 -9.18 -1.25 -18.01
C ALA A 78 -7.84 -1.82 -18.52
N LEU A 79 -6.75 -1.08 -18.29
CA LEU A 79 -5.41 -1.40 -18.74
C LEU A 79 -4.39 -1.35 -17.60
N ILE A 80 -3.27 -2.06 -17.75
CA ILE A 80 -2.13 -1.97 -16.82
C ILE A 80 -1.21 -0.84 -17.30
N ASP A 81 -1.02 0.19 -16.47
CA ASP A 81 -0.25 1.40 -16.78
C ASP A 81 1.07 1.49 -15.99
N TYR A 82 1.35 0.53 -15.12
CA TYR A 82 2.65 0.35 -14.46
C TYR A 82 2.70 -1.04 -13.84
N LEU A 83 3.87 -1.69 -13.88
CA LEU A 83 4.00 -3.01 -13.25
C LEU A 83 5.39 -3.21 -12.69
N THR A 84 5.47 -3.60 -11.42
CA THR A 84 6.72 -4.01 -10.81
C THR A 84 6.56 -5.40 -10.21
N PHE A 85 7.39 -6.36 -10.59
CA PHE A 85 7.36 -7.72 -10.05
C PHE A 85 8.75 -8.25 -9.71
N THR A 86 8.81 -9.19 -8.77
CA THR A 86 10.03 -9.85 -8.32
C THR A 86 9.91 -11.35 -8.42
N PHE A 87 11.01 -12.05 -8.69
CA PHE A 87 11.12 -13.52 -8.64
C PHE A 87 12.56 -13.91 -8.27
N ARG A 88 12.82 -15.14 -7.81
CA ARG A 88 14.22 -15.57 -7.57
C ARG A 88 14.93 -15.93 -8.88
N ARG A 89 16.23 -15.65 -8.99
CA ARG A 89 17.01 -15.90 -10.22
C ARG A 89 16.89 -17.34 -10.74
N GLU A 90 16.75 -18.31 -9.84
CA GLU A 90 16.62 -19.74 -10.15
C GLU A 90 15.35 -20.05 -10.96
N SER A 91 14.34 -19.17 -10.92
CA SER A 91 13.16 -19.27 -11.80
C SER A 91 13.54 -19.26 -13.28
N LEU A 92 14.67 -18.65 -13.66
CA LEU A 92 15.15 -18.68 -15.04
C LEU A 92 15.72 -20.05 -15.43
N ILE A 93 16.36 -20.76 -14.49
CA ILE A 93 16.80 -22.15 -14.75
C ILE A 93 15.56 -23.02 -15.03
N GLU A 94 14.55 -22.91 -14.18
CA GLU A 94 13.30 -23.67 -14.32
C GLU A 94 12.50 -23.28 -15.56
N TYR A 95 12.55 -22.01 -15.97
CA TYR A 95 11.86 -21.56 -17.19
C TYR A 95 12.56 -22.04 -18.47
N PHE A 96 13.88 -22.21 -18.45
CA PHE A 96 14.69 -22.61 -19.60
C PHE A 96 15.26 -24.04 -19.48
N LYS A 97 14.61 -24.93 -18.71
CA LYS A 97 14.96 -26.33 -18.27
C LYS A 97 16.06 -27.11 -19.00
N ASN A 98 16.29 -26.88 -20.29
CA ASN A 98 17.27 -27.55 -21.13
C ASN A 98 18.57 -26.75 -21.35
N ARG A 99 18.78 -25.66 -20.60
CA ARG A 99 19.96 -24.79 -20.73
C ARG A 99 20.72 -24.70 -19.42
N ILE A 100 22.01 -25.02 -19.46
CA ILE A 100 22.94 -24.71 -18.38
C ILE A 100 23.18 -23.20 -18.41
N ILE A 101 22.95 -22.53 -17.29
CA ILE A 101 23.10 -21.07 -17.17
C ILE A 101 24.26 -20.80 -16.23
N GLY A 102 25.37 -20.30 -16.77
CA GLY A 102 26.48 -19.82 -15.98
C GLY A 102 26.15 -18.51 -15.25
N ASP A 103 26.92 -18.17 -14.22
CA ASP A 103 26.69 -16.94 -13.43
C ASP A 103 26.71 -15.65 -14.26
N ASN A 104 27.50 -15.63 -15.34
CA ASN A 104 27.60 -14.49 -16.25
C ASN A 104 26.47 -14.43 -17.31
N GLU A 105 25.67 -15.49 -17.44
CA GLU A 105 24.62 -15.59 -18.46
C GLU A 105 23.23 -15.16 -17.95
N TYR A 106 23.04 -15.01 -16.64
CA TYR A 106 21.74 -14.69 -16.05
C TYR A 106 21.06 -13.48 -16.67
N ILE A 107 21.83 -12.43 -16.96
CA ILE A 107 21.30 -11.21 -17.57
C ILE A 107 20.88 -11.45 -19.02
N VAL A 108 21.62 -12.27 -19.77
CA VAL A 108 21.27 -12.65 -21.14
C VAL A 108 19.98 -13.47 -21.15
N VAL A 109 19.87 -14.44 -20.24
CA VAL A 109 18.67 -15.28 -20.11
C VAL A 109 17.46 -14.48 -19.61
N ALA A 110 17.67 -13.54 -18.69
CA ALA A 110 16.63 -12.61 -18.26
C ALA A 110 16.15 -11.74 -19.43
N SER A 111 17.06 -11.26 -20.28
CA SER A 111 16.73 -10.53 -21.51
C SER A 111 15.87 -11.38 -22.46
N GLU A 112 16.24 -12.65 -22.67
CA GLU A 112 15.46 -13.59 -23.49
C GLU A 112 14.05 -13.83 -22.92
N MET A 113 13.94 -13.98 -21.59
CA MET A 113 12.64 -14.11 -20.91
C MET A 113 11.76 -12.87 -21.16
N LEU A 114 12.31 -11.67 -20.99
CA LEU A 114 11.58 -10.43 -21.23
C LEU A 114 11.14 -10.34 -22.70
N GLN A 115 12.00 -10.70 -23.66
CA GLN A 115 11.66 -10.71 -25.07
C GLN A 115 10.52 -11.70 -25.39
N LYS A 116 10.56 -12.90 -24.79
CA LYS A 116 9.49 -13.90 -24.94
C LYS A 116 8.16 -13.40 -24.37
N ILE A 117 8.16 -12.70 -23.24
CA ILE A 117 6.94 -12.19 -22.59
C ILE A 117 6.44 -10.90 -23.27
N PHE A 118 7.27 -9.86 -23.32
CA PHE A 118 6.89 -8.50 -23.70
C PHE A 118 7.22 -8.15 -25.16
N GLY A 119 8.11 -8.89 -25.82
CA GLY A 119 8.58 -8.57 -27.17
C GLY A 119 9.85 -7.72 -27.23
N TYR A 120 10.37 -7.29 -26.08
CA TYR A 120 11.62 -6.55 -25.96
C TYR A 120 12.43 -7.07 -24.76
N GLY A 121 13.75 -6.95 -24.85
CA GLY A 121 14.69 -7.41 -23.83
C GLY A 121 15.46 -6.27 -23.16
N LEU A 122 16.63 -6.62 -22.62
CA LEU A 122 17.60 -5.69 -22.06
C LEU A 122 18.50 -5.12 -23.15
N THR A 123 18.79 -3.83 -23.08
CA THR A 123 19.62 -3.13 -24.08
C THR A 123 20.95 -2.67 -23.55
N LYS A 124 20.99 -2.13 -22.32
CA LYS A 124 22.24 -1.67 -21.71
C LYS A 124 22.25 -1.83 -20.20
N LYS A 125 23.46 -2.01 -19.66
CA LYS A 125 23.72 -1.85 -18.22
C LYS A 125 23.72 -0.36 -17.88
N MET A 126 23.03 0.00 -16.82
CA MET A 126 22.98 1.38 -16.36
C MET A 126 24.08 1.65 -15.33
N PRO A 127 24.61 2.88 -15.26
CA PRO A 127 25.59 3.25 -14.25
C PRO A 127 24.95 3.28 -12.86
N GLY A 128 25.68 2.77 -11.87
CA GLY A 128 25.31 2.82 -10.46
C GLY A 128 24.57 1.58 -9.94
N LYS A 129 24.04 1.71 -8.72
CA LYS A 129 23.27 0.66 -8.03
C LYS A 129 21.81 0.70 -8.47
N GLY A 130 21.15 -0.45 -8.43
CA GLY A 130 19.72 -0.54 -8.69
C GLY A 130 18.87 0.07 -7.56
N LYS A 131 17.57 0.21 -7.83
CA LYS A 131 16.57 0.55 -6.79
C LYS A 131 16.60 -0.48 -5.67
N PHE A 132 16.09 -0.14 -4.49
CA PHE A 132 15.92 -1.07 -3.37
C PHE A 132 17.17 -1.91 -3.03
N PHE A 133 18.35 -1.28 -3.09
CA PHE A 133 19.64 -1.89 -2.75
C PHE A 133 20.07 -3.07 -3.64
N TYR A 134 19.51 -3.19 -4.84
CA TYR A 134 20.07 -4.08 -5.85
C TYR A 134 21.44 -3.56 -6.30
N GLN A 135 22.37 -4.47 -6.59
CA GLN A 135 23.76 -4.11 -6.90
C GLN A 135 23.92 -3.50 -8.29
N GLY A 136 23.06 -3.86 -9.24
CA GLY A 136 23.06 -3.31 -10.59
C GLY A 136 21.69 -3.33 -11.23
N TYR A 137 21.58 -2.64 -12.36
CA TYR A 137 20.35 -2.62 -13.15
C TYR A 137 20.61 -2.36 -14.63
N TYR A 138 19.64 -2.75 -15.43
CA TYR A 138 19.69 -2.76 -16.88
C TYR A 138 18.44 -2.09 -17.44
N GLN A 139 18.58 -1.38 -18.54
CA GLN A 139 17.46 -0.81 -19.27
C GLN A 139 16.69 -1.92 -19.99
N VAL A 140 15.36 -1.88 -19.86
CA VAL A 140 14.42 -2.68 -20.64
C VAL A 140 13.91 -1.81 -21.79
N GLY A 141 13.92 -2.34 -23.01
CA GLY A 141 13.49 -1.60 -24.20
C GLY A 141 14.57 -0.68 -24.80
N PRO A 142 14.24 0.04 -25.90
CA PRO A 142 15.21 0.78 -26.71
C PRO A 142 15.71 2.06 -26.03
N ASP A 143 16.83 2.60 -26.48
CA ASP A 143 17.48 3.78 -25.86
C ASP A 143 16.64 5.05 -25.90
N ASN A 144 15.81 5.20 -26.92
CA ASN A 144 14.96 6.38 -27.14
C ASN A 144 13.64 6.35 -26.35
N ALA A 145 13.31 5.24 -25.67
CA ALA A 145 12.07 5.13 -24.90
C ALA A 145 12.26 4.30 -23.61
N PRO A 146 12.03 4.87 -22.42
CA PRO A 146 12.23 4.17 -21.16
C PRO A 146 11.06 3.21 -20.87
N TYR A 147 11.11 1.98 -21.42
CA TYR A 147 10.07 0.97 -21.15
C TYR A 147 10.17 0.43 -19.73
N GLY A 148 11.36 0.37 -19.14
CA GLY A 148 11.54 -0.03 -17.76
C GLY A 148 12.98 -0.35 -17.40
N THR A 149 13.15 -0.98 -16.25
CA THR A 149 14.44 -1.43 -15.75
C THR A 149 14.35 -2.81 -15.11
N LEU A 150 15.40 -3.61 -15.29
CA LEU A 150 15.61 -4.86 -14.56
C LEU A 150 16.74 -4.67 -13.55
N HIS A 151 16.50 -4.96 -12.28
CA HIS A 151 17.49 -4.88 -11.21
C HIS A 151 17.92 -6.28 -10.79
N TYR A 152 19.23 -6.44 -10.58
CA TYR A 152 19.88 -7.72 -10.30
C TYR A 152 21.02 -7.57 -9.28
N GLY A 153 21.31 -8.65 -8.56
CA GLY A 153 22.39 -8.77 -7.59
C GLY A 153 22.04 -8.24 -6.20
N GLY A 154 22.44 -8.98 -5.16
CA GLY A 154 22.00 -8.74 -3.78
C GLY A 154 20.57 -9.22 -3.53
N GLN A 155 19.92 -8.72 -2.48
CA GLN A 155 18.49 -8.97 -2.18
C GLN A 155 18.07 -10.45 -2.16
N ARG A 156 18.90 -11.35 -1.62
CA ARG A 156 18.63 -12.81 -1.55
C ARG A 156 18.37 -13.45 -2.91
N ASP A 157 19.13 -13.00 -3.92
CA ASP A 157 19.13 -13.50 -5.29
C ASP A 157 17.80 -13.32 -6.01
N THR A 158 17.03 -12.30 -5.63
CA THR A 158 15.86 -11.89 -6.39
C THR A 158 16.25 -11.09 -7.63
N VAL A 159 15.34 -11.06 -8.58
CA VAL A 159 15.33 -10.18 -9.75
C VAL A 159 14.11 -9.29 -9.61
N LEU A 160 14.25 -8.00 -9.92
CA LEU A 160 13.15 -7.04 -9.93
C LEU A 160 13.00 -6.50 -11.34
N VAL A 161 11.79 -6.59 -11.90
CA VAL A 161 11.43 -5.93 -13.15
C VAL A 161 10.50 -4.78 -12.83
N ASP A 162 10.82 -3.59 -13.32
CA ASP A 162 10.09 -2.35 -13.10
C ASP A 162 9.70 -1.73 -14.44
N LEU A 163 8.45 -1.94 -14.84
CA LEU A 163 7.90 -1.60 -16.14
C LEU A 163 7.04 -0.34 -16.07
N THR A 164 7.31 0.62 -16.95
CA THR A 164 6.57 1.88 -17.06
C THR A 164 5.28 1.70 -17.86
N GLY A 165 4.37 2.67 -17.83
CA GLY A 165 3.18 2.66 -18.70
C GLY A 165 3.53 2.63 -20.18
N THR A 166 4.57 3.36 -20.60
CA THR A 166 5.11 3.26 -21.96
C THR A 166 5.56 1.85 -22.29
N GLY A 167 6.23 1.15 -21.36
CA GLY A 167 6.60 -0.24 -21.55
C GLY A 167 5.40 -1.18 -21.67
N CYS A 168 4.41 -1.04 -20.78
CA CYS A 168 3.17 -1.84 -20.82
C CYS A 168 2.43 -1.65 -22.16
N GLN A 169 2.39 -0.42 -22.66
CA GLN A 169 1.73 -0.08 -23.92
C GLN A 169 2.48 -0.60 -25.16
N ALA A 170 3.82 -0.55 -25.14
CA ALA A 170 4.66 -1.05 -26.21
C ALA A 170 4.80 -2.58 -26.23
N ALA A 171 4.40 -3.27 -25.16
CA ALA A 171 4.50 -4.72 -25.07
C ALA A 171 3.59 -5.41 -26.09
N LYS A 172 4.11 -6.48 -26.72
CA LYS A 172 3.39 -7.24 -27.73
C LYS A 172 2.09 -7.84 -27.16
N PRO A 173 1.03 -7.99 -27.98
CA PRO A 173 -0.27 -8.53 -27.54
C PRO A 173 -0.17 -9.82 -26.71
N GLY A 174 -0.97 -9.92 -25.66
CA GLY A 174 -1.04 -11.09 -24.77
C GLY A 174 0.14 -11.24 -23.79
N TRP A 175 0.94 -10.19 -23.55
CA TRP A 175 2.07 -10.27 -22.60
C TRP A 175 1.59 -10.52 -21.18
N GLU A 176 0.40 -10.04 -20.83
CA GLU A 176 -0.22 -10.21 -19.52
C GLU A 176 -0.36 -11.69 -19.19
N VAL A 177 -0.81 -12.49 -20.17
CA VAL A 177 -0.93 -13.95 -20.03
C VAL A 177 0.40 -14.62 -19.92
N ARG A 178 1.35 -14.28 -20.80
CA ARG A 178 2.69 -14.88 -20.76
C ARG A 178 3.38 -14.58 -19.44
N LEU A 179 3.18 -13.36 -18.91
CA LEU A 179 3.69 -13.00 -17.60
C LEU A 179 2.96 -13.76 -16.48
N TYR A 180 1.63 -13.85 -16.52
CA TYR A 180 0.86 -14.64 -15.57
C TYR A 180 1.37 -16.09 -15.51
N GLN A 181 1.52 -16.74 -16.66
CA GLN A 181 2.04 -18.10 -16.78
C GLN A 181 3.46 -18.23 -16.21
N PHE A 182 4.34 -17.26 -16.50
CA PHE A 182 5.68 -17.23 -15.92
C PHE A 182 5.64 -17.09 -14.39
N LEU A 183 4.85 -16.16 -13.85
CA LEU A 183 4.78 -15.90 -12.41
C LEU A 183 4.14 -17.05 -11.62
N GLN A 184 3.27 -17.84 -12.23
CA GLN A 184 2.69 -19.04 -11.61
C GLN A 184 3.75 -20.09 -11.25
N VAL A 185 4.73 -20.29 -12.13
CA VAL A 185 5.80 -21.30 -11.96
C VAL A 185 7.08 -20.73 -11.34
N ALA A 186 7.24 -19.41 -11.35
CA ALA A 186 8.43 -18.76 -10.82
C ALA A 186 8.54 -18.86 -9.28
N ILE A 187 9.78 -19.02 -8.82
CA ILE A 187 10.10 -19.23 -7.40
C ILE A 187 9.96 -17.90 -6.67
N ASN A 188 9.14 -17.89 -5.61
CA ASN A 188 8.80 -16.72 -4.79
C ASN A 188 8.43 -15.47 -5.62
N ALA A 189 7.77 -15.68 -6.76
CA ALA A 189 7.28 -14.60 -7.60
C ALA A 189 6.21 -13.78 -6.89
N ARG A 190 6.29 -12.45 -7.02
CA ARG A 190 5.33 -11.50 -6.43
C ARG A 190 5.20 -10.26 -7.31
N ILE A 191 3.98 -9.80 -7.53
CA ILE A 191 3.74 -8.43 -7.97
C ILE A 191 3.92 -7.51 -6.76
N THR A 192 4.75 -6.50 -6.93
CA THR A 192 5.11 -5.53 -5.89
C THR A 192 4.42 -4.18 -6.08
N ARG A 193 4.07 -3.87 -7.34
CA ARG A 193 3.23 -2.75 -7.73
C ARG A 193 2.48 -3.11 -9.01
N CYS A 194 1.21 -2.71 -9.11
CA CYS A 194 0.43 -2.75 -10.34
C CYS A 194 -0.45 -1.51 -10.37
N ASP A 195 -0.32 -0.70 -11.42
CA ASP A 195 -1.21 0.43 -11.63
C ASP A 195 -2.19 0.03 -12.73
N VAL A 196 -3.49 0.04 -12.41
CA VAL A 196 -4.58 -0.23 -13.36
C VAL A 196 -5.31 1.06 -13.66
N ALA A 197 -5.71 1.27 -14.91
CA ALA A 197 -6.30 2.52 -15.36
C ALA A 197 -7.49 2.30 -16.29
N HIS A 198 -8.43 3.24 -16.25
CA HIS A 198 -9.48 3.43 -17.26
C HIS A 198 -9.42 4.87 -17.78
N ASP A 199 -9.68 5.03 -19.07
CA ASP A 199 -9.65 6.32 -19.76
C ASP A 199 -11.07 6.76 -20.14
N PHE A 200 -11.49 7.91 -19.62
CA PHE A 200 -12.71 8.61 -19.99
C PHE A 200 -12.38 9.63 -21.07
N PHE A 201 -12.70 9.32 -22.33
CA PHE A 201 -12.26 10.10 -23.48
C PHE A 201 -13.16 11.29 -23.79
N ASN A 202 -14.41 11.30 -23.32
CA ASN A 202 -15.43 12.27 -23.68
C ASN A 202 -15.88 13.13 -22.48
N GLY A 203 -15.09 13.14 -21.40
CA GLY A 203 -15.40 13.91 -20.19
C GLY A 203 -16.49 13.27 -19.33
N GLU A 204 -16.68 11.95 -19.44
CA GLU A 204 -17.63 11.17 -18.64
C GLU A 204 -17.32 11.25 -17.14
N TYR A 205 -16.06 11.52 -16.79
CA TYR A 205 -15.60 11.72 -15.42
C TYR A 205 -14.50 12.78 -15.36
N THR A 206 -14.46 13.57 -14.27
CA THR A 206 -13.52 14.68 -14.11
C THR A 206 -12.85 14.68 -12.74
N PRO A 207 -11.67 15.33 -12.58
CA PRO A 207 -11.08 15.54 -11.26
C PRO A 207 -12.02 16.24 -10.27
N GLU A 208 -12.83 17.19 -10.74
CA GLU A 208 -13.84 17.90 -9.95
C GLU A 208 -14.97 16.96 -9.50
N GLN A 209 -15.44 16.08 -10.40
CA GLN A 209 -16.41 15.04 -10.04
C GLN A 209 -15.84 14.11 -8.96
N GLY A 210 -14.56 13.75 -9.06
CA GLY A 210 -13.85 13.00 -8.02
C GLY A 210 -13.84 13.68 -6.65
N ILE A 211 -13.76 15.01 -6.58
CA ILE A 211 -13.90 15.77 -5.33
C ILE A 211 -15.33 15.67 -4.79
N SER A 212 -16.33 15.84 -5.66
CA SER A 212 -17.75 15.72 -5.28
C SER A 212 -18.06 14.33 -4.71
N ASP A 213 -17.59 13.29 -5.37
CA ASP A 213 -17.83 11.90 -4.98
C ASP A 213 -17.06 11.51 -3.71
N HIS A 214 -15.91 12.14 -3.47
CA HIS A 214 -15.20 12.07 -2.19
C HIS A 214 -15.98 12.70 -1.05
N ALA A 215 -16.58 13.87 -1.25
CA ALA A 215 -17.44 14.50 -0.24
C ALA A 215 -18.66 13.62 0.12
N LYS A 216 -19.18 12.85 -0.85
CA LYS A 216 -20.26 11.88 -0.67
C LYS A 216 -19.82 10.54 -0.03
N GLY A 217 -18.52 10.33 0.17
CA GLY A 217 -17.99 9.09 0.78
C GLY A 217 -17.88 7.91 -0.17
N LEU A 218 -17.94 8.12 -1.48
CA LEU A 218 -17.90 7.04 -2.48
C LEU A 218 -16.50 6.39 -2.61
N TYR A 219 -15.49 6.95 -1.95
CA TYR A 219 -14.15 6.37 -1.82
C TYR A 219 -13.87 5.81 -0.42
N ASP A 220 -14.85 5.80 0.48
CA ASP A 220 -14.64 5.36 1.86
C ASP A 220 -14.31 3.86 1.87
N ASN A 221 -13.34 3.47 2.69
CA ASN A 221 -12.90 2.08 2.81
C ASN A 221 -12.93 1.69 4.28
N HIS A 222 -13.69 0.65 4.64
CA HIS A 222 -13.92 0.26 6.04
C HIS A 222 -14.39 1.45 6.92
N ASN A 223 -15.31 2.26 6.40
CA ASN A 223 -15.82 3.49 7.05
C ASN A 223 -14.76 4.58 7.32
N ILE A 224 -13.58 4.48 6.68
CA ILE A 224 -12.54 5.50 6.75
C ILE A 224 -12.48 6.23 5.42
N ARG A 225 -12.66 7.55 5.47
CA ARG A 225 -12.51 8.42 4.31
C ARG A 225 -11.04 8.64 3.97
N PRO A 226 -10.57 8.30 2.75
CA PRO A 226 -9.18 8.55 2.36
C PRO A 226 -8.89 10.05 2.27
N LYS A 227 -7.64 10.45 2.50
CA LYS A 227 -7.20 11.84 2.26
C LYS A 227 -7.18 12.16 0.77
N ILE A 228 -7.36 13.42 0.42
CA ILE A 228 -7.20 13.88 -0.97
C ILE A 228 -6.10 14.93 -1.09
N GLU A 229 -5.45 14.99 -2.24
CA GLU A 229 -4.46 16.01 -2.60
C GLU A 229 -4.75 16.53 -4.01
N ARG A 230 -4.86 17.85 -4.15
CA ARG A 230 -5.00 18.53 -5.44
C ARG A 230 -3.62 18.95 -5.93
N ARG A 231 -3.17 18.36 -7.04
CA ARG A 231 -1.86 18.64 -7.65
C ARG A 231 -2.02 19.28 -9.01
N GLY A 232 -1.31 20.39 -9.24
CA GLY A 232 -1.34 21.18 -10.47
C GLY A 232 -1.72 22.63 -10.18
N THR A 233 -1.18 23.57 -10.96
CA THR A 233 -1.47 25.01 -10.85
C THR A 233 -2.89 25.34 -11.33
N ALA A 234 -3.39 24.58 -12.31
CA ALA A 234 -4.75 24.62 -12.85
C ALA A 234 -5.88 24.52 -11.80
N TRP A 235 -5.60 24.01 -10.59
CA TRP A 235 -6.59 23.96 -9.51
C TRP A 235 -6.94 25.32 -8.92
N MET A 236 -6.00 26.26 -8.95
CA MET A 236 -6.19 27.61 -8.40
C MET A 236 -6.59 28.59 -9.49
N ASN A 237 -5.84 28.59 -10.58
CA ASN A 237 -6.10 29.40 -11.77
C ASN A 237 -5.99 28.47 -12.97
N GLU A 238 -7.07 28.30 -13.73
CA GLU A 238 -7.04 27.47 -14.93
C GLU A 238 -5.99 28.03 -15.91
N ASP A 239 -4.96 27.23 -16.17
CA ASP A 239 -3.81 27.55 -16.99
C ASP A 239 -3.54 26.47 -18.05
N ASN A 240 -4.49 25.55 -18.24
CA ASN A 240 -4.43 24.43 -19.17
C ASN A 240 -3.26 23.44 -18.94
N THR A 241 -2.53 23.54 -17.82
CA THR A 241 -1.44 22.61 -17.48
C THR A 241 -1.94 21.25 -16.99
N GLY A 242 -3.22 21.19 -16.61
CA GLY A 242 -3.93 19.99 -16.22
C GLY A 242 -4.03 19.78 -14.72
N LYS A 243 -5.19 19.30 -14.30
CA LYS A 243 -5.53 18.96 -12.91
C LYS A 243 -5.25 17.49 -12.65
N THR A 244 -4.69 17.21 -11.47
CA THR A 244 -4.55 15.86 -10.92
C THR A 244 -5.11 15.83 -9.50
N LEU A 245 -6.05 14.93 -9.24
CA LEU A 245 -6.55 14.61 -7.91
C LEU A 245 -5.93 13.28 -7.45
N TYR A 246 -5.33 13.27 -6.27
CA TYR A 246 -4.95 12.05 -5.57
C TYR A 246 -5.99 11.74 -4.50
N ILE A 247 -6.36 10.45 -4.38
CA ILE A 247 -7.23 9.94 -3.32
C ILE A 247 -6.49 8.78 -2.64
N GLY A 248 -6.17 8.95 -1.36
CA GLY A 248 -5.25 8.11 -0.59
C GLY A 248 -3.91 8.80 -0.34
N ARG A 249 -2.99 8.12 0.35
CA ARG A 249 -1.67 8.66 0.70
C ARG A 249 -0.60 8.00 -0.16
N LYS A 250 0.34 8.79 -0.70
CA LYS A 250 1.51 8.24 -1.37
C LYS A 250 2.27 7.25 -0.45
N GLY A 251 2.58 6.07 -0.98
CA GLY A 251 3.28 5.01 -0.26
C GLY A 251 2.37 4.02 0.48
N SER A 252 1.05 4.24 0.52
CA SER A 252 0.09 3.25 0.98
C SER A 252 -0.01 2.05 0.01
N SER A 253 -0.75 1.03 0.42
CA SER A 253 -1.10 -0.13 -0.43
C SER A 253 -1.99 0.22 -1.62
N LYS A 254 -2.71 1.35 -1.57
CA LYS A 254 -3.67 1.78 -2.61
C LYS A 254 -3.71 3.30 -2.71
N LEU A 255 -3.53 3.82 -3.91
CA LEU A 255 -3.59 5.25 -4.24
C LEU A 255 -4.30 5.44 -5.57
N LEU A 256 -5.37 6.23 -5.59
CA LEU A 256 -6.06 6.61 -6.82
C LEU A 256 -5.57 7.96 -7.33
N ARG A 257 -5.41 8.08 -8.64
CA ARG A 257 -5.12 9.29 -9.39
C ARG A 257 -6.20 9.51 -10.44
N ILE A 258 -6.83 10.67 -10.41
CA ILE A 258 -7.76 11.13 -11.46
C ILE A 258 -7.13 12.36 -12.08
N TYR A 259 -6.80 12.32 -13.37
CA TYR A 259 -6.08 13.42 -14.01
C TYR A 259 -6.42 13.62 -15.48
N GLU A 260 -6.32 14.87 -15.93
CA GLU A 260 -6.52 15.25 -17.33
C GLU A 260 -5.35 14.74 -18.18
N LYS A 261 -5.54 13.56 -18.79
CA LYS A 261 -4.51 12.83 -19.54
C LYS A 261 -4.23 13.49 -20.88
N GLY A 262 -5.24 14.00 -21.56
CA GLY A 262 -5.09 14.65 -22.86
C GLY A 262 -4.17 15.87 -22.83
N LYS A 263 -4.24 16.66 -21.76
CA LYS A 263 -3.36 17.83 -21.53
C LYS A 263 -1.88 17.45 -21.48
N LYS A 264 -1.53 16.23 -21.03
CA LYS A 264 -0.13 15.73 -21.05
C LYS A 264 0.44 15.56 -22.47
N PHE A 265 -0.42 15.43 -23.47
CA PHE A 265 -0.02 15.35 -24.87
C PHE A 265 -0.08 16.70 -25.59
N GLY A 266 -0.28 17.79 -24.84
CA GLY A 266 -0.29 19.16 -25.34
C GLY A 266 -1.63 19.63 -25.87
N ASP A 267 -2.71 18.91 -25.60
CA ASP A 267 -4.08 19.30 -25.96
C ASP A 267 -4.78 19.95 -24.77
N GLU A 268 -4.78 21.28 -24.80
CA GLU A 268 -5.30 22.13 -23.74
C GLU A 268 -6.80 21.97 -23.50
N ASN A 269 -7.56 21.62 -24.55
CA ASN A 269 -9.02 21.50 -24.49
C ASN A 269 -9.49 20.04 -24.40
N SER A 270 -8.57 19.09 -24.21
CA SER A 270 -8.90 17.69 -24.23
C SER A 270 -9.80 17.31 -23.04
N PRO A 271 -10.97 16.69 -23.28
CA PRO A 271 -11.82 16.17 -22.21
C PRO A 271 -11.31 14.84 -21.63
N TRP A 272 -10.18 14.33 -22.15
CA TRP A 272 -9.65 13.03 -21.77
C TRP A 272 -9.09 13.03 -20.35
N VAL A 273 -9.76 12.27 -19.47
CA VAL A 273 -9.38 12.03 -18.08
C VAL A 273 -9.03 10.56 -17.86
N ARG A 274 -7.97 10.29 -17.10
CA ARG A 274 -7.59 8.94 -16.69
C ARG A 274 -7.90 8.72 -15.21
N PHE A 275 -8.58 7.62 -14.90
CA PHE A 275 -8.82 7.10 -13.56
C PHE A 275 -7.86 5.92 -13.32
N GLU A 276 -6.86 6.11 -12.46
CA GLU A 276 -5.73 5.20 -12.31
C GLU A 276 -5.50 4.82 -10.85
N VAL A 277 -5.62 3.54 -10.54
CA VAL A 277 -5.39 3.00 -9.20
C VAL A 277 -4.03 2.31 -9.15
N GLU A 278 -3.14 2.84 -8.31
CA GLU A 278 -1.87 2.22 -7.94
C GLU A 278 -2.07 1.29 -6.76
N PHE A 279 -1.77 0.01 -6.95
CA PHE A 279 -1.64 -0.98 -5.89
C PHE A 279 -0.18 -1.22 -5.54
N ARG A 280 0.15 -1.30 -4.25
CA ARG A 280 1.50 -1.62 -3.74
C ARG A 280 1.46 -2.72 -2.70
N LYS A 281 2.50 -3.56 -2.68
CA LYS A 281 2.67 -4.67 -1.71
C LYS A 281 2.89 -4.28 -0.23
N HIS A 282 2.56 -3.05 0.16
CA HIS A 282 2.82 -2.53 1.51
C HIS A 282 2.04 -3.37 2.54
N ASP A 283 0.73 -3.13 2.64
CA ASP A 283 -0.15 -3.83 3.57
C ASP A 283 -0.98 -4.92 2.90
N CYS A 284 -0.77 -5.20 1.62
CA CYS A 284 -1.53 -6.22 0.89
C CYS A 284 -0.64 -7.13 0.06
N LEU A 285 -1.20 -8.26 -0.37
CA LEU A 285 -0.61 -9.12 -1.39
C LEU A 285 -1.35 -8.84 -2.71
N ILE A 286 -0.65 -8.26 -3.69
CA ILE A 286 -1.23 -8.06 -5.02
C ILE A 286 -1.32 -9.44 -5.69
N PRO A 287 -2.53 -9.93 -6.02
CA PRO A 287 -2.70 -11.25 -6.62
C PRO A 287 -2.27 -11.20 -8.09
N ILE A 288 -1.72 -12.31 -8.59
CA ILE A 288 -1.12 -12.34 -9.95
C ILE A 288 -2.16 -12.38 -11.07
N ASP A 289 -3.38 -12.79 -10.76
CA ASP A 289 -4.56 -12.74 -11.64
C ASP A 289 -5.04 -11.32 -11.96
N ILE A 290 -4.52 -10.28 -11.29
CA ILE A 290 -4.69 -8.88 -11.71
C ILE A 290 -4.19 -8.64 -13.13
N LEU A 291 -3.26 -9.47 -13.61
CA LEU A 291 -2.80 -9.45 -15.00
C LEU A 291 -3.91 -9.88 -15.98
N LEU A 292 -4.81 -10.76 -15.54
CA LEU A 292 -5.90 -11.30 -16.35
C LEU A 292 -7.16 -10.45 -16.22
N TYR A 293 -7.44 -9.94 -15.03
CA TYR A 293 -8.69 -9.26 -14.68
C TYR A 293 -8.48 -7.84 -14.11
N PRO A 294 -7.71 -6.95 -14.79
CA PRO A 294 -7.42 -5.62 -14.26
C PRO A 294 -8.68 -4.78 -14.05
N GLY A 295 -9.72 -4.96 -14.87
CA GLY A 295 -11.02 -4.28 -14.74
C GLY A 295 -11.71 -4.59 -13.42
N GLN A 296 -11.78 -5.87 -13.05
CA GLN A 296 -12.39 -6.27 -11.78
C GLN A 296 -11.70 -5.65 -10.57
N TYR A 297 -10.36 -5.58 -10.57
CA TYR A 297 -9.60 -4.94 -9.50
C TYR A 297 -9.73 -3.42 -9.51
N LEU A 298 -9.91 -2.80 -10.69
CA LEU A 298 -10.21 -1.38 -10.80
C LEU A 298 -11.59 -1.07 -10.19
N THR A 299 -12.62 -1.85 -10.53
CA THR A 299 -13.97 -1.74 -9.95
C THR A 299 -13.94 -1.95 -8.43
N GLY A 300 -13.25 -2.99 -7.96
CA GLY A 300 -13.15 -3.29 -6.53
C GLY A 300 -12.21 -2.39 -5.74
N ALA A 301 -11.52 -1.45 -6.38
CA ALA A 301 -10.58 -0.57 -5.68
C ALA A 301 -11.27 0.35 -4.68
N PHE A 302 -12.43 0.92 -5.03
CA PHE A 302 -13.21 1.84 -4.20
C PHE A 302 -14.69 1.61 -4.46
N PRO A 303 -15.60 1.91 -3.50
CA PRO A 303 -17.04 1.72 -3.70
C PRO A 303 -17.59 2.40 -4.95
N ILE A 304 -17.06 3.56 -5.34
CA ILE A 304 -17.43 4.26 -6.58
C ILE A 304 -17.20 3.43 -7.83
N GLY A 305 -16.26 2.48 -7.82
CA GLY A 305 -15.94 1.67 -8.98
C GLY A 305 -17.15 0.88 -9.47
N GLU A 306 -17.98 0.36 -8.56
CA GLU A 306 -19.22 -0.35 -8.89
C GLU A 306 -20.30 0.56 -9.53
N GLN A 307 -20.15 1.88 -9.44
CA GLN A 307 -21.01 2.86 -10.13
C GLN A 307 -20.45 3.29 -11.48
N LEU A 308 -19.12 3.36 -11.60
CA LEU A 308 -18.43 3.80 -12.81
C LEU A 308 -18.27 2.69 -13.85
N PHE A 309 -18.25 1.43 -13.40
CA PHE A 309 -17.82 0.28 -14.19
C PHE A 309 -18.85 -0.84 -14.11
N THR A 310 -19.07 -1.54 -15.23
CA THR A 310 -20.02 -2.66 -15.35
C THR A 310 -19.42 -4.02 -14.98
N THR A 311 -18.09 -4.10 -14.93
CA THR A 311 -17.32 -5.30 -14.62
C THR A 311 -17.43 -5.63 -13.13
N PRO A 312 -17.59 -6.91 -12.77
CA PRO A 312 -17.67 -7.34 -11.37
C PRO A 312 -16.47 -6.88 -10.52
N ALA A 313 -16.72 -6.50 -9.27
CA ALA A 313 -15.67 -6.04 -8.36
C ALA A 313 -14.86 -7.20 -7.76
N SER A 314 -13.53 -7.12 -7.88
CA SER A 314 -12.57 -7.98 -7.16
C SER A 314 -11.70 -7.12 -6.23
N ARG A 315 -11.62 -7.48 -4.95
CA ARG A 315 -10.90 -6.68 -3.93
C ARG A 315 -9.57 -7.33 -3.57
N ILE A 316 -8.52 -6.52 -3.41
CA ILE A 316 -7.24 -7.00 -2.89
C ILE A 316 -7.30 -7.02 -1.37
N GLU A 317 -7.09 -8.19 -0.77
CA GLU A 317 -7.10 -8.38 0.67
C GLU A 317 -5.88 -7.73 1.35
N THR A 318 -6.13 -7.01 2.43
CA THR A 318 -5.10 -6.51 3.34
C THR A 318 -4.59 -7.68 4.18
N LYS A 319 -3.27 -7.78 4.36
CA LYS A 319 -2.68 -8.77 5.26
C LYS A 319 -3.16 -8.50 6.68
N THR A 320 -3.80 -9.48 7.30
CA THR A 320 -3.93 -9.52 8.76
C THR A 320 -2.50 -9.64 9.32
N GLN A 321 -2.05 -8.68 10.12
CA GLN A 321 -0.70 -8.73 10.71
C GLN A 321 -0.62 -9.96 11.63
N THR A 322 0.03 -11.02 11.18
CA THR A 322 0.39 -12.14 12.07
C THR A 322 1.57 -11.68 12.93
N VAL A 323 1.33 -11.45 14.22
CA VAL A 323 2.32 -11.02 15.23
C VAL A 323 3.65 -11.79 15.14
N ASN A 324 3.59 -13.09 14.79
CA ASN A 324 4.75 -13.97 14.62
C ASN A 324 5.78 -13.44 13.60
N LEU A 325 5.34 -12.80 12.51
CA LEU A 325 6.25 -12.30 11.47
C LEU A 325 7.10 -11.12 11.96
N SER A 326 6.61 -10.34 12.94
CA SER A 326 7.37 -9.24 13.53
C SER A 326 8.50 -9.75 14.41
N PHE A 327 8.35 -10.90 15.06
CA PHE A 327 9.36 -11.45 15.95
C PHE A 327 10.61 -11.87 15.16
N ASP A 328 10.43 -12.77 14.18
CA ASP A 328 11.54 -13.33 13.38
C ASP A 328 12.32 -12.24 12.63
N GLN A 329 11.61 -11.23 12.11
CA GLN A 329 12.24 -10.10 11.43
C GLN A 329 13.09 -9.26 12.38
N LYS A 330 12.57 -8.95 13.57
CA LYS A 330 13.31 -8.16 14.57
C LYS A 330 14.51 -8.92 15.10
N GLU A 331 14.39 -10.23 15.32
CA GLU A 331 15.51 -11.09 15.70
C GLU A 331 16.59 -11.11 14.59
N PHE A 332 16.19 -11.28 13.33
CA PHE A 332 17.11 -11.25 12.19
C PHE A 332 17.86 -9.90 12.09
N HIS A 333 17.15 -8.78 12.27
CA HIS A 333 17.78 -7.46 12.25
C HIS A 333 18.69 -7.23 13.45
N ALA A 334 18.28 -7.63 14.66
CA ALA A 334 19.11 -7.55 15.86
C ALA A 334 20.41 -8.34 15.68
N LYS A 335 20.34 -9.59 15.22
CA LYS A 335 21.52 -10.41 14.91
C LYS A 335 22.47 -9.73 13.92
N ASN A 336 21.93 -9.11 12.86
CA ASN A 336 22.77 -8.46 11.85
C ASN A 336 23.38 -7.13 12.30
N GLN A 337 22.65 -6.34 13.12
CA GLN A 337 23.13 -5.05 13.60
C GLN A 337 24.12 -5.18 14.75
N VAL A 338 23.80 -6.00 15.77
CA VAL A 338 24.60 -6.09 17.00
C VAL A 338 25.37 -7.40 17.15
N GLY A 339 25.05 -8.44 16.37
CA GLY A 339 25.63 -9.78 16.57
C GLY A 339 27.14 -9.85 16.38
N ARG A 340 27.73 -9.03 15.51
CA ARG A 340 29.20 -8.92 15.37
C ARG A 340 29.86 -8.37 16.63
N PHE A 341 29.22 -7.40 17.29
CA PHE A 341 29.72 -6.82 18.52
C PHE A 341 29.50 -7.75 19.70
N VAL A 342 28.36 -8.43 19.78
CA VAL A 342 28.10 -9.49 20.77
C VAL A 342 29.16 -10.59 20.67
N ARG A 343 29.51 -11.05 19.45
CA ARG A 343 30.59 -12.02 19.23
C ARG A 343 31.92 -11.52 19.80
N PHE A 344 32.30 -10.27 19.50
CA PHE A 344 33.50 -9.68 20.05
C PHE A 344 33.50 -9.67 21.59
N LEU A 345 32.38 -9.29 22.24
CA LEU A 345 32.27 -9.27 23.70
C LEU A 345 32.42 -10.67 24.33
N VAL A 346 31.88 -11.70 23.67
CA VAL A 346 32.06 -13.09 24.08
C VAL A 346 33.52 -13.51 23.94
N ASP A 347 34.17 -13.17 22.82
CA ASP A 347 35.54 -13.57 22.53
C ASP A 347 36.57 -12.92 23.47
N ILE A 348 36.29 -11.71 23.98
CA ILE A 348 37.10 -11.06 25.03
C ILE A 348 36.77 -11.54 26.44
N GLY A 349 35.90 -12.55 26.58
CA GLY A 349 35.62 -13.25 27.83
C GLY A 349 34.60 -12.59 28.76
N LEU A 350 33.74 -11.69 28.27
CA LEU A 350 32.66 -11.17 29.10
C LEU A 350 31.61 -12.27 29.37
N PRO A 351 31.14 -12.41 30.63
CA PRO A 351 30.03 -13.31 30.93
C PRO A 351 28.72 -12.86 30.26
N ASP A 352 27.92 -13.81 29.80
CA ASP A 352 26.65 -13.56 29.10
C ASP A 352 25.72 -12.59 29.84
N LYS A 353 25.61 -12.73 31.17
CA LYS A 353 24.79 -11.84 32.02
C LYS A 353 25.23 -10.38 31.94
N GLU A 354 26.53 -10.14 31.85
CA GLU A 354 27.09 -8.79 31.77
C GLU A 354 26.90 -8.21 30.36
N ILE A 355 26.99 -9.03 29.31
CA ILE A 355 26.68 -8.63 27.93
C ILE A 355 25.20 -8.22 27.82
N VAL A 356 24.29 -9.03 28.37
CA VAL A 356 22.85 -8.72 28.39
C VAL A 356 22.61 -7.44 29.16
N LYS A 357 23.21 -7.26 30.34
CA LYS A 357 23.06 -6.03 31.13
C LYS A 357 23.51 -4.78 30.36
N ARG A 358 24.58 -4.88 29.57
CA ARG A 358 25.12 -3.75 28.79
C ARG A 358 24.30 -3.40 27.55
N LEU A 359 23.68 -4.39 26.91
CA LEU A 359 23.03 -4.25 25.62
C LEU A 359 21.50 -4.24 25.68
N CYS A 360 20.91 -4.72 26.78
CA CYS A 360 19.46 -4.69 26.96
C CYS A 360 18.98 -3.24 27.10
N GLY A 361 17.84 -2.94 26.48
CA GLY A 361 17.18 -1.66 26.65
C GLY A 361 16.68 -1.44 28.08
N GLU A 362 16.27 -0.21 28.38
CA GLU A 362 15.59 0.13 29.64
C GLU A 362 14.37 -0.77 29.86
N GLN A 363 13.99 -0.95 31.13
CA GLN A 363 12.84 -1.76 31.51
C GLN A 363 11.57 -1.29 30.78
N ASN A 364 10.76 -2.25 30.30
CA ASN A 364 9.53 -2.04 29.52
C ASN A 364 9.70 -1.32 28.18
N LYS A 365 10.93 -1.17 27.67
CA LYS A 365 11.20 -0.58 26.36
C LYS A 365 11.30 -1.67 25.29
N TYR A 366 10.16 -2.22 24.90
CA TYR A 366 10.09 -3.27 23.89
C TYR A 366 10.11 -2.71 22.46
N PRO A 367 10.55 -3.49 21.45
CA PRO A 367 10.43 -3.08 20.05
C PRO A 367 8.95 -2.94 19.64
N LYS A 368 8.51 -1.75 19.20
CA LYS A 368 7.15 -1.45 18.68
C LYS A 368 6.51 -2.59 17.88
N GLY A 369 5.34 -3.11 18.26
CA GLY A 369 4.70 -4.31 17.68
C GLY A 369 5.08 -5.63 18.35
N LEU A 370 5.90 -5.59 19.41
CA LEU A 370 6.13 -6.71 20.35
C LEU A 370 5.95 -6.23 21.81
N ASP A 371 5.47 -5.00 22.00
CA ASP A 371 5.16 -4.48 23.32
C ASP A 371 3.84 -5.12 23.78
N PRO A 372 3.81 -5.88 24.88
CA PRO A 372 2.59 -6.51 25.38
C PRO A 372 1.47 -5.49 25.63
N SER A 373 1.82 -4.26 25.97
CA SER A 373 0.87 -3.17 26.23
C SER A 373 0.10 -2.71 24.98
N GLU A 374 0.59 -3.00 23.78
CA GLU A 374 -0.13 -2.72 22.52
C GLU A 374 -1.29 -3.70 22.27
N TYR A 375 -1.34 -4.83 22.98
CA TYR A 375 -2.27 -5.94 22.74
C TYR A 375 -3.09 -6.35 23.96
N ASP A 376 -2.84 -5.75 25.12
CA ASP A 376 -3.52 -6.05 26.38
C ASP A 376 -3.88 -4.74 27.11
N CYS A 377 -5.18 -4.44 27.16
CA CYS A 377 -5.70 -3.24 27.82
C CYS A 377 -5.57 -3.30 29.35
N GLU A 378 -5.40 -4.49 29.95
CA GLU A 378 -5.23 -4.65 31.39
C GLU A 378 -3.77 -4.48 31.83
N ALA A 379 -2.82 -4.54 30.90
CA ALA A 379 -1.39 -4.47 31.19
C ALA A 379 -0.87 -3.04 31.48
N ILE A 380 -1.65 -2.00 31.13
CA ILE A 380 -1.30 -0.60 31.41
C ILE A 380 -2.19 -0.06 32.53
N LYS A 381 -1.60 0.27 33.69
CA LYS A 381 -2.23 1.23 34.61
C LYS A 381 -2.20 2.61 33.96
N THR A 382 -3.18 2.87 33.10
CA THR A 382 -3.39 4.18 32.50
C THR A 382 -4.26 4.97 33.46
N TYR A 383 -3.77 6.10 33.96
CA TYR A 383 -4.63 7.11 34.58
C TYR A 383 -5.37 7.79 33.44
N TYR A 384 -6.68 7.61 33.37
CA TYR A 384 -7.46 8.31 32.37
C TYR A 384 -7.71 9.74 32.83
N LEU A 385 -7.87 10.68 31.90
CA LEU A 385 -8.23 12.07 32.20
C LEU A 385 -9.52 12.20 33.03
N HIS A 386 -10.39 11.18 33.00
CA HIS A 386 -11.58 11.11 33.84
C HIS A 386 -11.30 10.63 35.28
N ASP A 387 -10.14 10.03 35.56
CA ASP A 387 -9.77 9.51 36.88
C ASP A 387 -9.16 10.57 37.80
N GLU A 388 -8.55 11.63 37.25
CA GLU A 388 -7.98 12.74 38.07
C GLU A 388 -8.99 13.86 38.38
N GLY A 389 -10.23 13.76 37.89
CA GLY A 389 -11.13 14.90 37.85
C GLY A 389 -10.56 15.99 36.94
N PHE A 390 -11.43 16.76 36.29
CA PHE A 390 -10.97 17.92 35.54
C PHE A 390 -10.21 18.85 36.52
N LYS A 391 -8.89 19.03 36.36
CA LYS A 391 -8.22 20.16 37.04
C LYS A 391 -8.95 21.40 36.54
N PRO A 392 -9.59 22.20 37.43
CA PRO A 392 -10.28 23.40 36.99
C PRO A 392 -9.27 24.23 36.19
N LEU A 393 -9.69 24.72 35.02
CA LEU A 393 -8.85 25.59 34.20
C LEU A 393 -8.23 26.64 35.12
N ASP A 394 -6.90 26.75 35.09
CA ASP A 394 -6.21 27.86 35.74
C ASP A 394 -6.64 29.14 35.02
N ILE A 395 -7.60 29.83 35.63
CA ILE A 395 -8.23 31.03 35.08
C ILE A 395 -7.18 32.11 34.83
N ASP A 396 -6.13 32.19 35.65
CA ASP A 396 -5.10 33.21 35.51
C ASP A 396 -4.16 32.90 34.34
N GLN A 397 -3.86 31.61 34.12
CA GLN A 397 -3.10 31.17 32.94
C GLN A 397 -3.90 31.33 31.64
N PHE A 398 -5.22 31.13 31.68
CA PHE A 398 -6.11 31.39 30.55
C PHE A 398 -6.24 32.89 30.27
N LYS A 399 -6.36 33.74 31.30
CA LYS A 399 -6.38 35.21 31.19
C LYS A 399 -5.09 35.77 30.59
N MET A 400 -3.91 35.35 31.08
CA MET A 400 -2.62 35.73 30.51
C MET A 400 -2.48 35.38 29.02
N THR A 401 -3.13 34.28 28.60
CA THR A 401 -3.08 33.84 27.19
C THR A 401 -4.02 34.67 26.31
N LEU A 402 -5.16 35.14 26.85
CA LEU A 402 -6.07 36.05 26.16
C LEU A 402 -5.50 37.47 26.05
N ASP A 403 -4.92 38.01 27.13
CA ASP A 403 -4.38 39.37 27.18
C ASP A 403 -3.22 39.55 26.18
N ASN A 404 -2.43 38.48 25.94
CA ASN A 404 -1.35 38.48 24.96
C ASN A 404 -1.83 38.34 23.50
N TYR A 405 -3.09 37.95 23.27
CA TYR A 405 -3.64 37.71 21.92
C TYR A 405 -4.52 38.86 21.40
N LEU A 406 -4.90 39.82 22.25
CA LEU A 406 -5.98 40.76 21.97
C LEU A 406 -5.56 42.21 22.26
N LEU A 407 -4.89 42.82 21.30
CA LEU A 407 -4.67 44.27 21.25
C LEU A 407 -5.71 44.90 20.31
N ASP A 408 -6.96 45.11 20.76
CA ASP A 408 -7.87 46.08 20.12
C ASP A 408 -9.05 46.48 21.04
N ASP A 409 -9.33 47.79 21.10
CA ASP A 409 -10.22 48.43 22.10
C ASP A 409 -11.72 48.13 21.90
N ALA A 410 -12.12 47.48 20.81
CA ALA A 410 -13.52 47.16 20.50
C ALA A 410 -14.05 45.89 21.20
N TYR A 411 -13.27 45.27 22.10
CA TYR A 411 -13.53 43.93 22.64
C TYR A 411 -14.01 43.90 24.10
N GLU A 412 -13.88 44.99 24.87
CA GLU A 412 -14.42 45.12 26.25
C GLU A 412 -15.91 44.72 26.32
N ASP A 413 -16.71 45.14 25.33
CA ASP A 413 -18.13 44.79 25.20
C ASP A 413 -18.36 43.29 24.95
N ARG A 414 -17.44 42.60 24.25
CA ARG A 414 -17.53 41.15 24.00
C ARG A 414 -17.08 40.34 25.20
N LEU A 415 -16.11 40.84 25.97
CA LEU A 415 -15.61 40.26 27.22
C LEU A 415 -16.69 40.27 28.32
N SER A 416 -17.41 41.39 28.47
CA SER A 416 -18.57 41.49 29.36
C SER A 416 -19.65 40.46 29.04
N ASN A 417 -19.91 40.25 27.74
CA ASN A 417 -20.90 39.28 27.28
C ASN A 417 -20.44 37.82 27.49
N ALA A 418 -19.16 37.54 27.24
CA ALA A 418 -18.57 36.22 27.45
C ALA A 418 -18.52 35.83 28.94
N HIS A 419 -18.21 36.77 29.84
CA HIS A 419 -18.26 36.53 31.29
C HIS A 419 -19.67 36.20 31.77
N ARG A 420 -20.69 36.92 31.29
CA ARG A 420 -22.10 36.62 31.59
C ARG A 420 -22.52 35.22 31.15
N VAL A 421 -22.05 34.78 29.99
CA VAL A 421 -22.36 33.43 29.45
C VAL A 421 -21.63 32.35 30.23
N ALA A 422 -20.38 32.58 30.64
CA ALA A 422 -19.61 31.65 31.46
C ALA A 422 -20.20 31.50 32.86
N GLU A 423 -20.60 32.59 33.52
CA GLU A 423 -21.31 32.53 34.82
C GLU A 423 -22.65 31.79 34.72
N ALA A 424 -23.40 31.97 33.62
CA ALA A 424 -24.65 31.26 33.40
C ALA A 424 -24.46 29.75 33.21
N LEU A 425 -23.39 29.33 32.51
CA LEU A 425 -23.07 27.93 32.28
C LEU A 425 -22.53 27.24 33.54
N VAL A 426 -21.77 27.96 34.37
CA VAL A 426 -21.29 27.47 35.67
C VAL A 426 -22.45 27.31 36.66
N ASN A 427 -23.40 28.25 36.68
CA ASN A 427 -24.59 28.17 37.54
C ASN A 427 -25.65 27.15 37.06
N GLN A 428 -25.54 26.61 35.84
CA GLN A 428 -26.47 25.59 35.29
C GLN A 428 -26.01 24.14 35.48
N GLN A 429 -24.83 23.88 36.03
CA GLN A 429 -24.34 22.52 36.28
C GLN A 429 -24.74 22.00 37.67
N ASP A 430 -26.03 21.72 37.86
CA ASP A 430 -26.49 20.78 38.89
C ASP A 430 -26.20 19.35 38.42
N TYR A 431 -25.03 18.82 38.80
CA TYR A 431 -24.71 17.38 38.70
C TYR A 431 -25.11 16.68 40.01
N GLU A 432 -26.42 16.45 40.20
CA GLU A 432 -26.91 15.38 41.08
C GLU A 432 -27.92 14.53 40.30
N TYR A 433 -27.86 13.22 40.54
CA TYR A 433 -28.63 12.14 39.90
C TYR A 433 -28.17 11.71 38.51
N PHE A 434 -27.11 10.91 38.42
CA PHE A 434 -27.17 9.61 37.73
C PHE A 434 -26.00 8.76 38.22
N PHE A 435 -26.27 7.52 38.62
CA PHE A 435 -25.36 6.49 39.14
C PHE A 435 -25.18 6.37 40.66
N ILE A 436 -26.27 6.27 41.44
CA ILE A 436 -26.33 5.33 42.58
C ILE A 436 -27.75 4.75 42.66
N GLN A 437 -27.90 3.48 42.26
CA GLN A 437 -28.70 2.42 42.90
C GLN A 437 -28.12 1.10 42.37
N GLU A 438 -27.01 0.63 42.95
CA GLU A 438 -26.96 -0.33 44.05
C GLU A 438 -27.79 -1.60 43.83
N ARG A 439 -27.03 -2.69 43.64
CA ARG A 439 -27.25 -4.04 44.17
C ARG A 439 -28.50 -4.20 45.03
N ASN A 440 -29.44 -4.99 44.51
CA ASN A 440 -29.92 -6.21 45.16
C ASN A 440 -30.13 -7.29 44.11
#